data_AF-A0A2H0QLT4-F1
#
_entry.id   AF-A0A2H0QLT4-F1
#
_cell.length_a   1.000
_cell.length_b   1.000
_cell.length_c   1.000
_cell.angle_alpha   90.00
_cell.angle_beta   90.00
_cell.angle_gamma   90.00
#
_symmetry.space_group_name_H-M   'P 1'
#
loop_
_entity.id
_entity.type
_entity.pdbx_description
1 polymer ?
#
loop_
_entity_poly.entity_id
_entity_poly.type
_entity_poly.pdbx_seq_one_letter_code
_entity_poly.pdbx_strand_id
1 'polypeptide(L)'
;MMKKLTLLLIALFIFSCGQDPLKASKSRMTSQSSSSPLSCRANSGVVCGQPPMPICAEGMMCAQVMPNPLNYDNECLLFQSGARLLYDGACKVQ
;
A
#
# COMPACT_ATOMS: atom_id res chain seq x y z
N MET A 1 21.45 59.64 18.10
CA MET A 1 22.34 58.46 18.04
C MET A 1 21.51 57.17 18.13
N MET A 2 20.85 56.73 17.04
CA MET A 2 19.90 55.60 17.06
C MET A 2 20.09 54.66 15.86
N LYS A 3 21.31 54.14 15.67
CA LYS A 3 21.62 53.18 14.59
C LYS A 3 22.14 51.81 15.08
N LYS A 4 22.28 51.62 16.40
CA LYS A 4 22.81 50.36 16.98
C LYS A 4 21.73 49.32 17.29
N LEU A 5 20.45 49.69 17.34
CA LEU A 5 19.37 48.78 17.75
C LEU A 5 18.85 47.91 16.59
N THR A 6 18.99 48.36 15.34
CA THR A 6 18.45 47.64 14.17
C THR A 6 19.28 46.41 13.74
N LEU A 7 20.56 46.34 14.14
CA LEU A 7 21.48 45.27 13.72
C LEU A 7 21.35 43.97 14.54
N LEU A 8 20.73 44.01 15.72
CA LEU A 8 20.58 42.85 16.59
C LEU A 8 19.39 41.95 16.22
N LEU A 9 18.38 42.47 15.52
CA LEU A 9 17.17 41.71 15.15
C LEU A 9 17.35 40.81 13.92
N ILE A 10 18.33 41.08 13.05
CA ILE A 10 18.53 40.35 11.79
C ILE A 10 19.25 39.01 12.00
N ALA A 11 20.03 38.86 13.09
CA ALA A 11 20.78 37.63 13.37
C ALA A 11 19.90 36.45 13.84
N LEU A 12 18.66 36.70 14.27
CA LEU A 12 17.76 35.64 14.76
C LEU A 12 16.93 34.98 13.66
N PHE A 13 16.95 35.49 12.42
CA PHE A 13 16.14 34.96 11.32
C PHE A 13 16.86 33.96 10.38
N ILE A 14 18.15 33.65 10.61
CA ILE A 14 18.96 32.81 9.70
C ILE A 14 19.11 31.35 10.18
N PHE A 15 18.40 30.95 11.24
CA PHE A 15 18.42 29.57 11.76
C PHE A 15 17.13 28.81 11.44
N SER A 16 16.74 28.76 10.17
CA SER A 16 15.71 27.82 9.70
C SER A 16 16.13 27.11 8.42
N CYS A 17 16.23 25.78 8.57
CA CYS A 17 16.27 24.72 7.56
C CYS A 17 17.60 24.53 6.79
N GLY A 18 18.53 23.82 7.42
CA GLY A 18 19.71 23.25 6.77
C GLY A 18 19.93 21.77 7.13
N GLN A 19 19.54 20.89 6.19
CA GLN A 19 19.98 19.50 5.97
C GLN A 19 19.48 18.38 6.91
N ASP A 20 18.31 17.84 6.59
CA ASP A 20 18.00 16.43 6.84
C ASP A 20 18.72 15.55 5.79
N PRO A 21 19.48 14.52 6.19
CA PRO A 21 20.11 13.60 5.25
C PRO A 21 19.04 12.81 4.49
N LEU A 22 19.28 12.63 3.18
CA LEU A 22 18.57 11.71 2.28
C LEU A 22 18.37 10.32 2.91
N LYS A 23 17.30 10.16 3.69
CA LYS A 23 16.72 8.86 3.96
C LYS A 23 15.65 8.67 2.90
N ALA A 24 15.87 7.69 2.04
CA ALA A 24 14.99 7.34 0.94
C ALA A 24 13.52 7.27 1.40
N SER A 25 12.78 8.34 1.16
CA SER A 25 11.32 8.34 1.22
C SER A 25 10.84 7.52 0.03
N LYS A 26 10.67 6.22 0.28
CA LYS A 26 9.86 5.34 -0.56
C LYS A 26 8.44 5.87 -0.48
N SER A 27 8.11 6.84 -1.34
CA SER A 27 6.74 7.30 -1.58
C SER A 27 5.97 6.15 -2.21
N ARG A 28 5.56 5.20 -1.37
CA ARG A 28 4.50 4.27 -1.72
C ARG A 28 3.21 5.03 -1.48
N MET A 29 2.73 5.64 -2.56
CA MET A 29 1.36 6.08 -2.74
C MET A 29 0.48 4.84 -2.51
N THR A 30 0.16 4.57 -1.25
CA THR A 30 -0.75 3.50 -0.86
C THR A 30 -2.06 4.20 -0.64
N SER A 31 -2.86 4.25 -1.72
CA SER A 31 -4.27 4.58 -1.64
C SER A 31 -4.86 3.78 -0.47
N GLN A 32 -5.31 4.51 0.55
CA GLN A 32 -5.96 3.96 1.73
C GLN A 32 -7.25 3.29 1.28
N SER A 33 -7.17 1.99 0.99
CA SER A 33 -8.27 1.05 1.11
C SER A 33 -8.11 0.39 2.47
N SER A 34 -9.13 0.54 3.31
CA SER A 34 -9.22 0.00 4.65
C SER A 34 -9.10 -1.52 4.66
N SER A 35 -7.87 -2.01 4.75
CA SER A 35 -7.55 -3.33 5.27
C SER A 35 -6.23 -3.18 6.00
N SER A 36 -6.15 -3.77 7.20
CA SER A 36 -4.95 -3.84 8.04
C SER A 36 -3.69 -4.01 7.19
N PRO A 37 -2.51 -3.46 7.56
CA PRO A 37 -1.28 -3.73 6.81
C PRO A 37 -1.15 -5.24 6.69
N LEU A 38 -1.42 -5.78 5.50
CA LEU A 38 -1.43 -7.21 5.24
C LEU A 38 0.01 -7.67 5.38
N SER A 39 0.36 -8.05 6.60
CA SER A 39 1.60 -8.73 6.92
C SER A 39 1.57 -10.06 6.18
N CYS A 40 2.15 -10.09 4.99
CA CYS A 40 2.17 -11.25 4.13
C CYS A 40 3.44 -12.08 4.35
N ARG A 41 3.34 -13.41 4.30
CA ARG A 41 4.52 -14.29 4.35
C ARG A 41 5.08 -14.46 2.95
N ALA A 42 6.18 -13.79 2.64
CA ALA A 42 6.84 -13.90 1.33
C ALA A 42 7.31 -15.34 1.01
N ASN A 43 7.68 -16.10 2.04
CA ASN A 43 8.16 -17.49 1.94
C ASN A 43 7.07 -18.53 2.28
N SER A 44 5.80 -18.20 2.09
CA SER A 44 4.68 -19.14 2.35
C SER A 44 4.64 -20.32 1.38
N GLY A 45 5.28 -20.20 0.22
CA GLY A 45 5.11 -21.15 -0.88
C GLY A 45 3.73 -21.00 -1.53
N VAL A 46 3.35 -21.95 -2.39
CA VAL A 46 2.08 -21.87 -3.13
C VAL A 46 0.88 -21.84 -2.18
N VAL A 47 -0.05 -20.93 -2.42
CA VAL A 47 -1.30 -20.75 -1.64
C VAL A 47 -2.52 -20.72 -2.55
N CYS A 48 -3.67 -21.11 -2.01
CA CYS A 48 -4.95 -21.05 -2.70
C CYS A 48 -5.72 -19.79 -2.28
N GLY A 49 -6.11 -18.99 -3.27
CA GLY A 49 -6.79 -17.71 -3.06
C GLY A 49 -8.08 -17.58 -3.86
N GLN A 50 -9.05 -16.88 -3.28
CA GLN A 50 -10.27 -16.45 -3.95
C GLN A 50 -10.05 -15.08 -4.60
N PRO A 51 -10.05 -14.98 -5.94
CA PRO A 51 -9.95 -13.69 -6.63
C PRO A 51 -11.12 -12.76 -6.28
N PRO A 52 -10.93 -11.43 -6.41
CA PRO A 52 -12.01 -10.47 -6.21
C PRO A 52 -13.11 -10.65 -7.26
N MET A 53 -14.33 -10.30 -6.87
CA MET A 53 -15.47 -10.28 -7.81
C MET A 53 -15.22 -9.26 -8.93
N PRO A 54 -15.51 -9.62 -10.19
CA PRO A 54 -15.44 -8.66 -11.28
C PRO A 54 -16.47 -7.54 -11.07
N ILE A 55 -16.06 -6.31 -11.31
CA ILE A 55 -16.94 -5.14 -11.21
C ILE A 55 -17.96 -5.20 -12.35
N CYS A 56 -19.25 -5.19 -12.01
CA CYS A 56 -20.31 -4.94 -13.00
C CYS A 56 -20.43 -3.43 -13.22
N ALA A 57 -20.35 -2.99 -14.47
CA ALA A 57 -20.45 -1.58 -14.83
C ALA A 57 -21.82 -1.01 -14.42
N GLU A 58 -21.84 0.24 -13.98
CA GLU A 58 -23.07 0.93 -13.60
C GLU A 58 -24.07 0.97 -14.76
N GLY A 59 -25.35 0.79 -14.45
CA GLY A 59 -26.43 0.77 -15.45
C GLY A 59 -26.53 -0.54 -16.26
N MET A 60 -25.63 -1.50 -16.06
CA MET A 60 -25.72 -2.84 -16.65
C MET A 60 -26.33 -3.83 -15.65
N MET A 61 -27.12 -4.78 -16.15
CA MET A 61 -27.47 -5.97 -15.36
C MET A 61 -26.48 -7.09 -15.69
N CYS A 62 -25.54 -7.35 -14.78
CA CYS A 62 -24.63 -8.50 -14.90
C CYS A 62 -25.01 -9.59 -13.92
N ALA A 63 -25.04 -10.84 -14.36
CA ALA A 63 -24.95 -11.97 -13.45
C ALA A 63 -23.52 -12.03 -12.90
N GLN A 64 -23.32 -11.59 -11.66
CA GLN A 64 -22.04 -11.70 -10.99
C GLN A 64 -21.91 -13.10 -10.38
N VAL A 65 -20.96 -13.87 -10.91
CA VAL A 65 -20.62 -15.22 -10.41
C VAL A 65 -19.26 -15.15 -9.72
N MET A 66 -19.12 -15.87 -8.61
CA MET A 66 -17.85 -15.97 -7.89
C MET A 66 -16.78 -16.62 -8.78
N PRO A 67 -15.62 -15.98 -8.99
CA PRO A 67 -14.53 -16.58 -9.75
C PRO A 67 -14.05 -17.90 -9.14
N ASN A 68 -13.51 -18.79 -9.95
CA ASN A 68 -12.86 -19.98 -9.42
C ASN A 68 -11.61 -19.59 -8.60
N PRO A 69 -11.31 -20.33 -7.51
CA PRO A 69 -10.05 -20.17 -6.78
C PRO A 69 -8.83 -20.38 -7.67
N LEU A 70 -7.77 -19.61 -7.40
CA LEU A 70 -6.52 -19.64 -8.15
C LEU A 70 -5.32 -19.91 -7.22
N ASN A 71 -4.27 -20.49 -7.80
CA ASN A 71 -2.98 -20.66 -7.14
C ASN A 71 -2.17 -19.36 -7.25
N TYR A 72 -1.50 -19.00 -6.16
CA TYR A 72 -0.53 -17.91 -6.11
C TYR A 72 0.79 -18.45 -5.55
N ASP A 73 1.94 -18.00 -6.07
CA ASP A 73 3.25 -18.54 -5.65
C ASP A 73 3.58 -18.25 -4.18
N ASN A 74 2.94 -17.24 -3.60
CA ASN A 74 3.00 -16.89 -2.19
C ASN A 74 1.87 -15.94 -1.78
N GLU A 75 1.67 -15.82 -0.48
CA GLU A 75 0.68 -14.96 0.17
C GLU A 75 0.82 -13.47 -0.20
N CYS A 76 2.03 -12.98 -0.47
CA CYS A 76 2.23 -11.58 -0.87
C CYS A 76 1.69 -11.32 -2.29
N LEU A 77 1.92 -12.23 -3.24
CA LEU A 77 1.36 -12.11 -4.59
C LEU A 77 -0.16 -12.24 -4.58
N LEU A 78 -0.70 -13.09 -3.71
CA LEU A 78 -2.15 -13.22 -3.48
C LEU A 78 -2.75 -11.90 -2.99
N PHE A 79 -2.17 -11.28 -1.97
CA PHE A 79 -2.70 -10.00 -1.47
C PHE A 79 -2.45 -8.84 -2.44
N GLN A 80 -1.35 -8.87 -3.19
CA GLN A 80 -1.08 -7.88 -4.24
C GLN A 80 -2.15 -7.90 -5.33
N SER A 81 -2.74 -9.06 -5.64
CA SER A 81 -3.83 -9.18 -6.61
C SER A 81 -5.21 -8.83 -6.04
N GLY A 82 -5.30 -8.47 -4.75
CA GLY A 82 -6.57 -8.22 -4.06
C GLY A 82 -7.40 -9.49 -3.81
N ALA A 83 -6.78 -10.67 -3.91
CA ALA A 83 -7.43 -11.93 -3.60
C ALA A 83 -7.48 -12.17 -2.07
N ARG A 84 -8.40 -13.02 -1.63
CA ARG A 84 -8.51 -13.47 -0.24
C ARG A 84 -7.89 -14.85 -0.08
N LEU A 85 -7.04 -15.02 0.94
CA LEU A 85 -6.47 -16.33 1.26
C LEU A 85 -7.57 -17.30 1.68
N LEU A 86 -7.60 -18.49 1.10
CA LEU A 86 -8.50 -19.58 1.50
C LEU A 86 -7.77 -20.57 2.40
N TYR A 87 -6.63 -21.09 1.94
CA TYR A 87 -5.77 -22.01 2.67
C TYR A 87 -4.36 -22.07 2.05
N ASP A 88 -3.40 -22.55 2.84
CA ASP A 88 -2.04 -22.84 2.38
C ASP A 88 -2.01 -24.07 1.45
N GLY A 89 -1.14 -24.05 0.44
CA GLY A 89 -1.04 -25.09 -0.59
C GLY A 89 -1.85 -24.79 -1.84
N ALA A 90 -1.70 -25.64 -2.86
CA ALA A 90 -2.42 -25.50 -4.12
C ALA A 90 -3.93 -25.75 -3.96
N CYS A 91 -4.72 -25.02 -4.73
CA CYS A 91 -6.16 -25.21 -4.81
C CYS A 91 -6.50 -26.64 -5.24
N LYS A 92 -7.45 -27.23 -4.52
CA LYS A 92 -8.08 -28.48 -4.92
C LYS A 92 -8.94 -28.21 -6.15
N VAL A 93 -8.82 -29.06 -7.17
CA VAL A 93 -9.75 -29.05 -8.31
C VAL A 93 -11.17 -29.21 -7.76
N GLN A 94 -12.04 -28.27 -8.15
CA GLN A 94 -13.47 -28.32 -7.86
C GLN A 94 -14.21 -29.08 -8.94
#